data_AF-A0A9W4TZP7-F1
#
_entry.id   AF-A0A9W4TZP7-F1
#
_cell.length_a   1.000
_cell.length_b   1.000
_cell.length_c   1.000
_cell.angle_alpha   90.00
_cell.angle_beta   90.00
_cell.angle_gamma   90.00
#
_symmetry.space_group_name_H-M   'P 1'
#
loop_
_entity.id
_entity.type
_entity.pdbx_description
1 polymer ?
#
loop_
_entity_poly.entity_id
_entity_poly.type
_entity_poly.pdbx_seq_one_letter_code
_entity_poly.pdbx_strand_id
1 'polypeptide(L)'
;MRSHGSPMSHKIIVGLIATFLGGYVTYKTGSDFEFVKFEPRREEEIEKLKKDGKNPFEVKFLDQVSLNLKPEAEARILKKMKEEQERKLALEKEQTNGN
;
A
#
# COMPACT_ATOMS: atom_id res chain seq x y z
N MET A 1 -42.98 -1.81 -16.52
CA MET A 1 -41.95 -2.47 -17.35
C MET A 1 -40.58 -2.12 -16.76
N ARG A 2 -39.88 -3.06 -16.12
CA ARG A 2 -38.53 -2.81 -15.59
C ARG A 2 -37.55 -3.02 -16.75
N SER A 3 -36.87 -1.94 -17.15
CA SER A 3 -35.77 -1.96 -18.11
C SER A 3 -34.63 -2.80 -17.53
N HIS A 4 -34.55 -4.07 -17.89
CA HIS A 4 -33.34 -4.86 -17.69
C HIS A 4 -32.31 -4.38 -18.71
N GLY A 5 -31.55 -3.35 -18.35
CA GLY A 5 -30.35 -2.95 -19.10
C GLY A 5 -29.44 -4.16 -19.27
N SER A 6 -28.94 -4.35 -20.50
CA SER A 6 -28.14 -5.52 -20.90
C SER A 6 -27.11 -5.92 -19.83
N PRO A 7 -27.16 -7.17 -19.31
CA PRO A 7 -26.30 -7.61 -18.20
C PRO A 7 -24.79 -7.61 -18.55
N MET A 8 -24.45 -7.51 -19.84
CA MET A 8 -23.06 -7.38 -20.32
C MET A 8 -22.52 -5.97 -20.22
N SER A 9 -23.32 -4.95 -20.54
CA SER A 9 -22.87 -3.56 -20.56
C SER A 9 -22.44 -3.05 -19.17
N HIS A 10 -23.16 -3.46 -18.13
CA HIS A 10 -22.82 -3.08 -16.76
C HIS A 10 -21.48 -3.67 -16.30
N LYS A 11 -21.18 -4.93 -16.67
CA LYS A 11 -19.90 -5.57 -16.33
C LYS A 11 -18.71 -4.90 -16.99
N ILE A 12 -18.85 -4.47 -18.24
CA ILE A 12 -17.79 -3.74 -18.97
C ILE A 12 -17.51 -2.40 -18.31
N ILE A 13 -18.56 -1.64 -17.97
CA ILE A 13 -18.42 -0.32 -17.33
C ILE A 13 -17.76 -0.46 -15.95
N VAL A 14 -18.21 -1.41 -15.14
CA VAL A 14 -17.62 -1.66 -13.81
C VAL A 14 -16.16 -2.10 -13.93
N GLY A 15 -15.84 -2.96 -14.90
CA GLY A 15 -14.46 -3.36 -15.17
C GLY A 15 -13.56 -2.18 -15.55
N LEU A 16 -14.04 -1.30 -16.43
CA LEU A 16 -13.31 -0.10 -16.83
C LEU A 16 -13.01 0.81 -15.62
N ILE A 17 -14.03 1.08 -14.79
CA ILE A 17 -13.91 1.89 -13.58
C ILE A 17 -12.89 1.27 -12.62
N ALA A 18 -12.95 -0.05 -12.40
CA ALA A 18 -12.02 -0.76 -11.53
C ALA A 18 -10.57 -0.66 -12.03
N THR A 19 -10.33 -0.79 -13.34
CA THR A 19 -8.99 -0.64 -13.92
C THR A 19 -8.43 0.77 -13.73
N PHE A 20 -9.23 1.81 -13.98
CA PHE A 20 -8.78 3.19 -13.78
C PHE A 20 -8.52 3.52 -12.31
N LEU A 21 -9.38 3.07 -11.40
CA LEU A 21 -9.18 3.24 -9.96
C LEU A 21 -7.93 2.48 -9.47
N GLY A 22 -7.77 1.24 -9.91
CA GLY A 22 -6.60 0.43 -9.58
C GLY A 22 -5.30 1.11 -10.05
N GLY A 23 -5.25 1.54 -11.31
CA GLY A 23 -4.10 2.23 -11.87
C GLY A 23 -3.76 3.54 -11.14
N TYR A 24 -4.78 4.35 -10.82
CA TYR A 24 -4.57 5.60 -10.08
C TYR A 24 -4.05 5.36 -8.66
N VAL A 25 -4.63 4.38 -7.95
CA VAL A 25 -4.14 4.00 -6.62
C VAL A 25 -2.70 3.52 -6.73
N THR A 26 -2.39 2.57 -7.62
CA THR A 26 -1.03 2.06 -7.82
C THR A 26 -0.04 3.17 -8.17
N TYR A 27 -0.41 4.14 -9.02
CA TYR A 27 0.43 5.29 -9.34
C TYR A 27 0.70 6.17 -8.11
N LYS A 28 -0.34 6.48 -7.34
CA LYS A 28 -0.24 7.31 -6.14
C LYS A 28 0.55 6.65 -5.02
N THR A 29 0.38 5.35 -4.80
CA THR A 29 1.21 4.61 -3.86
C THR A 29 2.64 4.51 -4.40
N GLY A 30 2.79 4.25 -5.70
CA GLY A 30 4.08 4.19 -6.42
C GLY A 30 4.94 5.44 -6.25
N SER A 31 4.34 6.63 -6.29
CA SER A 31 5.05 7.91 -6.11
C SER A 31 5.58 8.12 -4.69
N ASP A 32 4.98 7.46 -3.71
CA ASP A 32 5.37 7.56 -2.30
C ASP A 32 6.55 6.62 -1.96
N PHE A 33 7.03 5.78 -2.89
CA PHE A 33 8.16 4.86 -2.68
C PHE A 33 9.47 5.39 -3.31
N GLU A 34 10.52 5.47 -2.50
CA GLU A 34 11.91 5.51 -2.99
C GLU A 34 12.36 4.07 -3.28
N PHE A 35 12.49 3.74 -4.55
CA PHE A 35 13.09 2.46 -4.96
C PHE A 35 14.59 2.51 -4.61
N VAL A 36 14.96 1.98 -3.45
CA VAL A 36 16.37 1.71 -3.15
C VAL A 36 16.84 0.70 -4.20
N LYS A 37 17.69 1.15 -5.13
CA LYS A 37 18.30 0.27 -6.14
C LYS A 37 19.04 -0.83 -5.41
N PHE A 38 18.58 -2.06 -5.58
CA PHE A 38 19.27 -3.23 -5.12
C PHE A 38 20.56 -3.36 -5.94
N GLU A 39 21.71 -3.08 -5.33
CA GLU A 39 22.99 -3.47 -5.90
C GLU A 39 23.12 -5.00 -5.78
N PRO A 40 23.28 -5.71 -6.91
CA PRO A 40 23.48 -7.15 -6.85
C PRO A 40 24.78 -7.45 -6.09
N ARG A 41 24.69 -8.34 -5.09
CA ARG A 41 25.87 -8.84 -4.39
C ARG A 41 26.83 -9.49 -5.39
N ARG A 42 28.14 -9.28 -5.18
CA ARG A 42 29.19 -9.89 -6.01
C ARG A 42 29.05 -11.41 -6.00
N GLU A 43 29.34 -12.04 -7.13
CA GLU A 43 29.17 -13.50 -7.32
C GLU A 43 29.93 -14.33 -6.27
N GLU A 44 31.12 -13.85 -5.87
CA GLU A 44 31.95 -14.47 -4.84
C GLU A 44 31.27 -14.55 -3.46
N GLU A 45 30.39 -13.59 -3.14
CA GLU A 45 29.64 -13.58 -1.88
C GLU A 45 28.42 -14.53 -1.95
N ILE A 46 27.82 -14.67 -3.14
CA ILE A 46 26.71 -15.61 -3.38
C ILE A 46 27.20 -17.05 -3.22
N GLU A 47 28.38 -17.37 -3.75
CA GLU A 47 28.95 -18.72 -3.62
C GLU A 47 29.32 -19.07 -2.18
N LYS A 48 29.83 -18.10 -1.40
CA LYS A 48 30.08 -18.29 0.03
C LYS A 48 28.78 -18.52 0.81
N LEU A 49 27.74 -17.74 0.54
CA LEU A 49 26.42 -17.91 1.17
C LEU A 49 25.79 -19.27 0.84
N LYS A 50 25.90 -19.72 -0.42
CA LYS A 50 25.46 -21.06 -0.83
C LYS A 50 26.23 -22.16 -0.12
N LYS A 51 27.56 -22.01 0.06
CA LYS A 51 28.39 -22.96 0.83
C LYS A 51 28.03 -22.98 2.31
N ASP A 52 27.68 -21.83 2.88
CA ASP A 52 27.23 -21.70 4.28
C ASP A 52 25.76 -22.11 4.49
N GLY A 53 25.08 -22.65 3.47
CA GLY A 53 23.68 -23.07 3.53
C GLY A 53 22.67 -21.94 3.69
N LYS A 54 23.09 -20.68 3.52
CA LYS A 54 22.22 -19.51 3.60
C LYS A 54 21.66 -19.19 2.22
N ASN A 55 20.36 -18.94 2.14
CA ASN A 55 19.74 -18.60 0.87
C ASN A 55 20.16 -17.16 0.48
N PRO A 56 20.89 -16.96 -0.64
CA PRO A 56 21.33 -15.63 -1.06
C PRO A 56 20.18 -14.70 -1.42
N PHE A 57 18.98 -15.26 -1.64
CA PHE A 57 17.74 -14.54 -1.95
C PHE A 57 16.82 -14.34 -0.74
N GLU A 58 17.27 -14.66 0.47
CA GLU A 58 16.47 -14.49 1.68
C GLU A 58 16.27 -12.99 1.97
N VAL A 59 15.02 -12.54 1.85
CA VAL A 59 14.61 -11.19 2.25
C VAL A 59 14.34 -11.21 3.75
N LYS A 60 15.27 -10.65 4.53
CA LYS A 60 15.07 -10.45 5.97
C LYS A 60 14.27 -9.17 6.17
N PHE A 61 13.01 -9.31 6.54
CA PHE A 61 12.20 -8.20 7.03
C PHE A 61 12.75 -7.79 8.40
N LEU A 62 13.25 -6.57 8.51
CA LEU A 62 13.64 -5.98 9.79
C LEU A 62 12.37 -5.57 10.55
N ASP A 63 12.28 -5.90 11.84
CA ASP A 63 11.14 -5.54 12.70
C ASP A 63 10.93 -4.01 12.83
N GLN A 64 11.97 -3.24 12.54
CA GLN A 64 11.88 -1.80 12.40
C GLN A 64 11.53 -1.48 10.94
N VAL A 65 10.39 -0.83 10.73
CA VAL A 65 9.99 -0.22 9.45
C VAL A 65 11.09 0.76 9.04
N SER A 66 12.10 0.27 8.31
CA SER A 66 13.20 1.06 7.73
C SER A 66 12.82 1.57 6.34
N LEU A 67 11.52 1.81 6.13
CA LEU A 67 11.06 2.45 4.92
C LEU A 67 11.38 3.94 5.07
N ASN A 68 12.47 4.40 4.45
CA ASN A 68 12.75 5.83 4.31
C ASN A 68 11.64 6.44 3.45
N LEU A 69 10.55 6.84 4.09
CA LEU A 69 9.49 7.60 3.47
C LEU A 69 10.03 8.99 3.17
N LYS A 70 9.65 9.56 2.02
CA LYS A 70 9.93 10.98 1.79
C LYS A 70 9.27 11.81 2.90
N PRO A 71 9.88 12.92 3.34
CA PRO A 71 9.32 13.75 4.42
C PRO A 71 7.91 14.26 4.10
N GLU A 72 7.60 14.46 2.81
CA GLU A 72 6.26 14.81 2.34
C GLU A 72 5.23 13.68 2.55
N ALA A 73 5.63 12.42 2.32
CA ALA A 73 4.78 11.25 2.49
C ALA A 73 4.51 10.98 3.97
N GLU A 74 5.52 11.10 4.84
CA GLU A 74 5.36 10.99 6.29
C GLU A 74 4.36 12.02 6.82
N ALA A 75 4.50 13.28 6.43
CA ALA A 75 3.60 14.35 6.84
C ALA A 75 2.15 14.09 6.40
N ARG A 76 1.95 13.56 5.18
CA ARG A 76 0.63 13.18 4.68
C ARG A 76 0.02 12.01 5.46
N ILE A 77 0.81 11.00 5.81
CA ILE A 77 0.35 9.83 6.56
C ILE A 77 -0.02 10.24 7.99
N LEU A 78 0.85 11.00 8.67
CA LEU A 78 0.61 11.55 10.00
C LEU A 78 -0.66 12.41 10.05
N LYS A 79 -0.87 13.27 9.05
CA LYS A 79 -2.09 14.09 8.96
C LYS A 79 -3.34 13.23 8.86
N LYS A 80 -3.33 12.23 7.97
CA LYS A 80 -4.47 11.31 7.79
C LYS A 80 -4.76 10.48 9.04
N MET A 81 -3.72 10.00 9.73
CA MET A 81 -3.87 9.25 10.98
C MET A 81 -4.51 10.09 12.07
N LYS A 82 -4.10 11.37 12.22
CA LYS A 82 -4.72 12.29 13.17
C LYS A 82 -6.19 12.57 12.83
N GLU A 83 -6.49 12.86 11.57
CA GLU A 83 -7.87 13.10 11.11
C GLU A 83 -8.78 11.87 11.35
N GLU A 84 -8.25 10.65 11.16
CA GLU A 84 -9.01 9.42 11.41
C GLU A 84 -9.26 9.18 12.91
N GLN A 85 -8.28 9.47 13.76
CA GLN A 85 -8.43 9.39 15.22
C GLN A 85 -9.46 10.40 15.74
N GLU A 86 -9.41 11.64 15.25
CA GLU A 86 -10.37 12.69 15.63
C GLU A 86 -11.81 12.33 15.21
N ARG A 87 -11.98 11.75 14.02
CA ARG A 87 -13.29 11.25 13.57
C ARG A 87 -13.82 10.11 14.44
N LYS A 88 -12.97 9.14 14.79
CA LYS A 88 -13.37 8.03 15.68
C LYS A 88 -13.78 8.56 17.06
N LEU A 89 -13.01 9.51 17.59
CA LEU A 89 -13.30 10.12 18.89
C LEU A 89 -14.60 10.95 18.88
N ALA A 90 -14.90 11.64 17.77
CA ALA A 90 -16.16 12.35 17.59
C ALA A 90 -17.35 11.39 17.54
N LEU A 91 -17.22 10.28 16.79
CA LEU A 91 -18.25 9.23 16.71
C LEU A 91 -18.50 8.57 18.07
N GLU A 92 -17.46 8.28 18.85
CA GLU A 92 -17.60 7.72 20.21
C GLU A 92 -18.29 8.69 21.17
N LYS A 93 -18.02 9.99 21.07
CA LYS A 93 -18.69 11.04 21.87
C LYS A 93 -20.16 11.21 21.50
N GLU A 94 -20.51 11.11 20.21
CA GLU A 94 -21.91 11.14 19.77
C GLU A 94 -22.68 9.90 20.24
N GLN A 95 -22.04 8.73 20.27
CA GLN A 95 -22.66 7.48 20.76
C GLN A 95 -22.83 7.43 22.29
N THR A 96 -21.97 8.10 23.05
CA THR A 96 -22.06 8.14 24.53
C THR A 96 -23.02 9.20 25.07
N ASN A 97 -23.29 10.28 24.31
CA ASN A 97 -24.28 11.31 24.69
C ASN A 97 -25.72 11.01 24.23
N GLY A 98 -25.95 9.90 23.52
CA GLY A 98 -27.26 9.48 23.02
C GLY A 98 -27.98 8.41 23.86
N ASN A 99 -27.41 8.01 25.01
CA ASN A 99 -28.00 7.13 26.03
C ASN A 99 -28.32 7.92 27.29
#